data_AF-A0A3N5Q309-F1
#
_entry.id   AF-A0A3N5Q309-F1
#
_cell.length_a   1.000
_cell.length_b   1.000
_cell.length_c   1.000
_cell.angle_alpha   90.00
_cell.angle_beta   90.00
_cell.angle_gamma   90.00
#
_symmetry.space_group_name_H-M   'P 1'
#
loop_
_entity.id
_entity.type
_entity.pdbx_description
1 polymer ?
#
loop_
_entity_poly.entity_id
_entity_poly.type
_entity_poly.pdbx_seq_one_letter_code
_entity_poly.pdbx_strand_id
1 'polypeptide(L)' 'PLIEVLQVQALVWLLIGGVFFTTGAIIYALKKPDPYPGILGFHEIFHLFVLLGSFSHFWMIYKYIAILN' A
#
# COMPACT_ATOMS: atom_id res chain seq x y z
N PRO A 1 -13.31 -8.38 16.78
CA PRO A 1 -11.92 -8.89 16.82
C PRO A 1 -10.83 -7.87 16.39
N LEU A 2 -10.88 -7.23 15.21
CA LEU A 2 -9.93 -6.14 14.86
C LEU A 2 -10.51 -4.74 15.11
N ILE A 3 -11.78 -4.54 14.72
CA ILE A 3 -12.54 -3.29 14.89
C ILE A 3 -12.78 -2.89 16.35
N GLU A 4 -12.72 -3.88 17.25
CA GLU A 4 -12.89 -3.71 18.69
C GLU A 4 -11.59 -3.31 19.40
N VAL A 5 -10.44 -3.54 18.75
CA VAL A 5 -9.10 -3.38 19.35
C VAL A 5 -8.35 -2.21 18.74
N LEU A 6 -8.52 -1.98 17.44
CA LEU A 6 -7.85 -0.92 16.69
C LEU A 6 -8.76 0.30 16.54
N GLN A 7 -8.15 1.48 16.64
CA GLN A 7 -8.80 2.73 16.29
C GLN A 7 -9.26 2.69 14.82
N VAL A 8 -10.42 3.28 14.52
CA VAL A 8 -10.96 3.35 13.16
C VAL A 8 -9.95 3.91 12.16
N GLN A 9 -9.16 4.91 12.58
CA GLN A 9 -8.13 5.51 11.75
C GLN A 9 -7.02 4.50 11.35
N ALA A 10 -6.63 3.61 12.27
CA ALA A 10 -5.64 2.56 11.97
C ALA A 10 -6.16 1.59 10.90
N LEU A 11 -7.45 1.26 10.95
CA LEU A 11 -8.10 0.42 9.94
C LEU A 11 -8.20 1.12 8.59
N VAL A 12 -8.43 2.43 8.56
CA VAL A 12 -8.39 3.20 7.32
C VAL A 12 -7.00 3.11 6.68
N TRP A 13 -5.92 3.27 7.43
CA TRP A 13 -4.56 3.09 6.91
C TRP A 13 -4.30 1.66 6.43
N LEU A 14 -4.81 0.66 7.14
CA LEU A 14 -4.71 -0.74 6.72
C LEU A 14 -5.43 -0.98 5.39
N LEU A 15 -6.65 -0.45 5.22
CA LEU A 15 -7.41 -0.54 3.98
C LEU A 15 -6.72 0.20 2.83
N ILE A 16 -6.20 1.40 3.06
CA ILE A 16 -5.43 2.17 2.07
C ILE A 16 -4.21 1.35 1.61
N GLY A 17 -3.46 0.76 2.55
CA GLY A 17 -2.34 -0.12 2.22
C GLY A 17 -2.75 -1.31 1.36
N GLY A 18 -3.88 -1.95 1.70
CA GLY A 18 -4.45 -3.05 0.92
C GLY A 18 -4.87 -2.65 -0.50
N VAL A 19 -5.45 -1.45 -0.66
CA VAL A 19 -5.78 -0.90 -1.99
C VAL A 19 -4.52 -0.70 -2.82
N PHE A 20 -3.48 -0.09 -2.26
CA PHE A 20 -2.22 0.10 -2.98
C PHE A 20 -1.60 -1.22 -3.44
N PHE A 21 -1.52 -2.22 -2.56
CA PHE A 21 -1.01 -3.55 -2.94
C PHE A 21 -1.85 -4.20 -4.03
N THR A 22 -3.19 -4.11 -3.93
CA THR A 22 -4.10 -4.70 -4.93
C THR A 22 -3.96 -4.00 -6.28
N THR A 23 -3.93 -2.67 -6.30
CA THR A 23 -3.72 -1.90 -7.54
C THR A 23 -2.36 -2.22 -8.17
N GLY A 24 -1.29 -2.30 -7.37
CA GLY A 24 0.01 -2.74 -7.85
C GLY A 24 -0.04 -4.14 -8.46
N ALA A 25 -0.67 -5.10 -7.79
CA ALA A 25 -0.81 -6.46 -8.29
C ALA A 25 -1.58 -6.52 -9.62
N ILE A 26 -2.64 -5.72 -9.77
CA ILE A 26 -3.39 -5.58 -11.03
C ILE A 26 -2.49 -5.03 -12.14
N ILE A 27 -1.72 -3.96 -11.88
CA ILE A 27 -0.79 -3.36 -12.85
C ILE A 27 0.25 -4.39 -13.30
N TYR A 28 0.81 -5.15 -12.36
CA TYR A 28 1.78 -6.19 -12.65
C TYR A 28 1.17 -7.33 -13.47
N ALA A 29 -0.05 -7.76 -13.15
CA ALA A 29 -0.76 -8.82 -13.87
C ALA A 29 -1.12 -8.40 -15.31
N LEU A 30 -1.59 -7.16 -15.49
CA LEU A 30 -1.94 -6.60 -16.79
C LEU A 30 -0.72 -6.23 -17.64
N LYS A 31 0.47 -6.14 -17.02
CA LYS A 31 1.71 -5.65 -17.64
C LYS A 31 1.52 -4.28 -18.31
N LYS A 32 0.66 -3.45 -17.73
CA LYS A 32 0.30 -2.12 -18.19
C LYS A 32 0.00 -1.23 -16.98
N PRO A 33 0.30 0.08 -17.04
CA PRO A 33 0.80 0.83 -18.19
C PRO A 33 2.31 0.67 -18.40
N ASP A 34 2.78 0.98 -19.62
CA ASP A 34 4.20 1.07 -19.96
C ASP A 34 4.51 2.47 -20.54
N PRO A 35 4.58 3.52 -19.70
CA PRO A 35 4.70 4.91 -20.18
C PRO A 35 6.02 5.19 -20.89
N TYR A 36 7.13 4.62 -20.40
CA TYR A 36 8.48 4.81 -20.95
C TYR A 36 9.20 3.45 -21.02
N PRO A 37 9.02 2.71 -22.12
CA PRO A 37 9.62 1.38 -22.29
C PRO A 37 11.15 1.42 -22.06
N GLY A 38 11.63 0.63 -21.10
CA GLY A 38 13.05 0.54 -20.73
C GLY A 38 13.53 1.50 -19.64
N ILE A 39 12.67 2.41 -19.16
CA ILE A 39 13.00 3.35 -18.06
C ILE A 39 11.94 3.29 -16.95
N LEU A 40 10.65 3.34 -17.31
CA LEU A 40 9.53 3.36 -16.38
C LEU A 40 8.35 2.64 -17.02
N GLY A 41 8.20 1.36 -16.70
CA GLY A 41 7.13 0.50 -17.15
C GLY A 41 6.26 -0.02 -16.01
N PHE A 42 5.50 -1.08 -16.30
CA PHE A 42 4.56 -1.66 -15.34
C PHE A 42 5.25 -2.19 -14.06
N HIS A 43 6.51 -2.61 -14.17
CA HIS A 43 7.25 -3.20 -13.07
C HIS A 43 7.68 -2.14 -12.04
N GLU A 44 8.25 -1.03 -12.51
CA GLU A 44 8.63 0.09 -11.67
C GLU A 44 7.39 0.71 -11.02
N ILE A 45 6.29 0.85 -11.77
CA ILE A 45 5.02 1.33 -11.23
C ILE A 45 4.49 0.38 -10.15
N PHE A 46 4.53 -0.95 -10.38
CA PHE A 46 4.19 -1.93 -9.36
C PHE A 46 5.02 -1.73 -8.08
N HIS A 47 6.34 -1.53 -8.22
CA HIS A 47 7.21 -1.28 -7.07
C HIS A 47 6.83 0.00 -6.31
N LEU A 48 6.41 1.07 -6.99
CA LEU A 48 5.89 2.27 -6.33
C LEU A 48 4.63 1.97 -5.50
N PHE A 49 3.70 1.18 -6.03
CA PHE A 49 2.52 0.75 -5.27
C PHE A 49 2.86 -0.12 -4.06
N VAL A 50 3.84 -1.03 -4.19
CA VAL A 50 4.35 -1.84 -3.07
C VAL A 50 4.97 -0.94 -1.99
N LEU A 51 5.73 0.09 -2.37
CA LEU A 51 6.31 1.06 -1.44
C LEU A 51 5.22 1.87 -0.72
N LEU A 52 4.20 2.35 -1.43
CA LEU A 52 3.07 3.08 -0.84
C LEU A 52 2.24 2.20 0.11
N GLY A 53 1.99 0.95 -0.27
CA GLY A 53 1.30 -0.02 0.59
C GLY A 53 2.10 -0.31 1.87
N SER A 54 3.40 -0.53 1.73
CA SER A 54 4.32 -0.78 2.86
C SER A 54 4.43 0.44 3.77
N PHE A 55 4.51 1.65 3.19
CA PHE A 55 4.50 2.90 3.95
C PHE A 55 3.20 3.08 4.75
N SER A 56 2.05 2.81 4.13
CA SER A 56 0.74 2.89 4.80
C SER A 56 0.68 1.94 6.00
N HIS A 57 1.16 0.70 5.82
CA HIS A 57 1.22 -0.27 6.91
C HIS A 57 2.21 0.15 8.00
N PHE A 58 3.41 0.59 7.63
CA PHE A 58 4.41 1.09 8.57
C PHE A 58 3.87 2.26 9.39
N TRP A 59 3.24 3.24 8.74
CA TRP A 59 2.66 4.40 9.41
C TRP A 59 1.55 4.00 10.36
N MET A 60 0.71 3.03 9.97
CA MET A 60 -0.32 2.46 10.84
C MET A 60 0.29 1.89 12.13
N ILE A 61 1.33 1.04 12.01
CA ILE A 61 2.02 0.47 13.16
C ILE A 61 2.68 1.56 14.00
N TYR A 62 3.45 2.46 13.38
CA TYR A 62 4.20 3.50 14.07
C TYR A 62 3.27 4.44 14.87
N LYS A 63 2.20 4.92 14.22
CA LYS A 63 1.29 5.91 14.79
C LYS A 63 0.26 5.30 15.73
N TYR A 64 -0.28 4.12 15.46
CA TYR A 64 -1.44 3.61 16.21
C TYR A 64 -1.14 2.39 17.08
N ILE A 65 0.08 1.86 17.03
CA ILE A 65 0.47 0.70 17.85
C ILE A 65 1.72 1.02 18.68
N ALA A 66 2.80 1.50 18.05
CA ALA A 66 4.11 1.56 18.69
C ALA A 66 4.35 2.78 19.60
N ILE A 67 4.08 4.00 19.12
CA ILE A 67 4.60 5.22 19.78
C ILE A 67 3.51 6.22 20.15
N LEU A 68 2.45 6.34 19.35
CA LEU A 68 1.46 7.42 19.47
C LEU A 68 0.09 6.86 19.86
N ASN A 69 0.03 6.11 20.96
CA ASN A 69 -1.21 5.72 21.62
C ASN A 69 -1.47 6.58 22.85
#